data_AF-A0AAP3EF32-F1
#
_entry.id   AF-A0AAP3EF32-F1
#
_cell.length_a   1.000
_cell.length_b   1.000
_cell.length_c   1.000
_cell.angle_alpha   90.00
_cell.angle_beta   90.00
_cell.angle_gamma   90.00
#
_symmetry.space_group_name_H-M   'P 1'
#
loop_
_entity.id
_entity.type
_entity.pdbx_description
1 polymer ?
#
loop_
_entity_poly.entity_id
_entity_poly.type
_entity_poly.pdbx_seq_one_letter_code
_entity_poly.pdbx_strand_id
1 'polypeptide(L)'
;MWASCRRLRALRHWSYERRETALCALSLLLVCVLSACAFVLPAALLLPLAGLNGLLVIHGLLRRGSIWGVLKLGLVQLSITLSLYLILYGVEYLAQGAVVVARIILATIPGWWLCITAAPERIGEVLSAFLPTKWAFVVAASLSLLPYMADEIREIYQIQCLRGARITPKALRNPKNWSELVYCVLFPVLIQLLKLSRQMAVAAQSRHFGLAQQPTHWHSPRDKND
;
A
#
# COMPACT_ATOMS: atom_id res chain seq x y z
N MET A 1 -1.35 21.59 40.24
CA MET A 1 -0.18 21.30 39.36
C MET A 1 -0.38 20.15 38.36
N TRP A 2 -1.03 19.03 38.72
CA TRP A 2 -1.15 17.86 37.82
C TRP A 2 -2.06 18.04 36.58
N ALA A 3 -3.05 18.94 36.63
CA ALA A 3 -3.94 19.23 35.50
C ALA A 3 -3.26 20.06 34.39
N SER A 4 -2.31 20.93 34.75
CA SER A 4 -1.56 21.76 33.79
C SER A 4 -0.56 20.93 32.98
N CYS A 5 0.17 20.01 33.64
CA CYS A 5 1.08 19.07 32.96
C CYS A 5 0.37 18.08 32.01
N ARG A 6 -0.90 17.73 32.28
CA ARG A 6 -1.70 16.90 31.37
C ARG A 6 -2.13 17.68 30.12
N ARG A 7 -2.55 18.93 30.31
CA ARG A 7 -2.94 19.82 29.21
C ARG A 7 -1.77 20.13 28.26
N LEU A 8 -0.58 20.39 28.80
CA LEU A 8 0.63 20.63 28.01
C LEU A 8 1.07 19.39 27.21
N ARG A 9 0.95 18.18 27.79
CA ARG A 9 1.22 16.92 27.07
C ARG A 9 0.22 16.67 25.94
N ALA A 10 -1.06 16.93 26.17
CA ALA A 10 -2.10 16.77 25.16
C ALA A 10 -1.87 17.72 23.96
N LEU A 11 -1.54 18.99 24.21
CA LEU A 11 -1.25 19.96 23.15
C LEU A 11 0.00 19.58 22.34
N ARG A 12 1.06 19.12 23.00
CA ARG A 12 2.30 18.69 22.34
C ARG A 12 2.09 17.45 21.47
N HIS A 13 1.24 16.52 21.93
CA HIS A 13 0.90 15.32 21.17
C HIS A 13 0.08 15.66 19.91
N TRP A 14 -0.88 16.57 20.05
CA TRP A 14 -1.71 17.06 18.94
C TRP A 14 -0.88 17.76 17.85
N SER A 15 0.11 18.55 18.25
CA SER A 15 1.03 19.21 17.31
C SER A 15 1.96 18.24 16.59
N TYR A 16 2.32 17.11 17.22
CA TYR A 16 3.19 16.10 16.62
C TYR A 16 2.46 15.28 15.56
N GLU A 17 1.23 14.84 15.85
CA GLU A 17 0.42 14.06 14.91
C GLU A 17 -0.02 14.86 13.69
N ARG A 18 -0.35 16.15 13.87
CA ARG A 18 -0.63 17.06 12.76
C ARG A 18 0.59 17.26 11.85
N ARG A 19 1.79 17.21 12.43
CA ARG A 19 3.04 17.27 11.68
C ARG A 19 3.27 15.97 10.90
N GLU A 20 3.02 14.80 11.48
CA GLU A 20 3.19 13.52 10.79
C GLU A 20 2.21 13.33 9.63
N THR A 21 0.94 13.69 9.82
CA THR A 21 -0.06 13.67 8.75
C THR A 21 0.28 14.66 7.64
N ALA A 22 0.74 15.87 7.98
CA ALA A 22 1.24 16.83 6.99
C ALA A 22 2.49 16.30 6.26
N LEU A 23 3.41 15.62 6.95
CA LEU A 23 4.57 14.99 6.33
C LEU A 23 4.16 13.85 5.38
N CYS A 24 3.15 13.06 5.73
CA CYS A 24 2.58 12.04 4.85
C CYS A 24 1.89 12.64 3.62
N ALA A 25 1.18 13.75 3.77
CA ALA A 25 0.58 14.46 2.65
C ALA A 25 1.64 15.06 1.71
N LEU A 26 2.70 15.64 2.28
CA LEU A 26 3.83 16.15 1.51
C LEU A 26 4.59 15.03 0.81
N SER A 27 4.80 13.88 1.46
CA SER A 27 5.44 12.73 0.83
C SER A 27 4.60 12.17 -0.31
N LEU A 28 3.27 12.08 -0.16
CA LEU A 28 2.35 11.70 -1.24
C LEU A 28 2.45 12.64 -2.43
N LEU A 29 2.42 13.96 -2.20
CA LEU A 29 2.59 14.95 -3.27
C LEU A 29 3.95 14.83 -3.94
N LEU A 30 5.02 14.71 -3.16
CA LEU A 30 6.39 14.56 -3.67
C LEU A 30 6.53 13.31 -4.53
N VAL A 31 5.91 12.19 -4.13
CA VAL A 31 5.89 10.94 -4.89
C VAL A 31 5.17 11.14 -6.22
N CYS A 32 3.96 11.74 -6.20
CA CYS A 32 3.21 12.01 -7.42
C CYS A 32 3.99 12.92 -8.39
N VAL A 33 4.64 13.97 -7.87
CA VAL A 33 5.43 14.91 -8.68
C VAL A 33 6.65 14.20 -9.27
N LEU A 34 7.42 13.45 -8.46
CA LEU A 34 8.60 12.75 -8.96
C LEU A 34 8.26 11.65 -9.97
N SER A 35 7.18 10.90 -9.74
CA SER A 35 6.69 9.91 -10.70
C SER A 35 6.20 10.56 -11.99
N ALA A 36 5.49 11.69 -11.94
CA ALA A 36 5.08 12.43 -13.13
C ALA A 36 6.29 13.02 -13.89
N CYS A 37 7.26 13.57 -13.17
CA CYS A 37 8.49 14.09 -13.74
C CYS A 37 9.30 13.00 -14.47
N ALA A 38 9.29 11.74 -13.98
CA ALA A 38 9.95 10.63 -14.66
C ALA A 38 9.41 10.34 -16.07
N PHE A 39 8.14 10.65 -16.34
CA PHE A 39 7.54 10.47 -17.66
C PHE A 39 7.68 11.70 -18.56
N VAL A 40 7.55 12.91 -17.99
CA VAL A 40 7.46 14.16 -18.76
C VAL A 40 8.83 14.74 -19.12
N LEU A 41 9.88 14.48 -18.33
CA LEU A 41 11.17 15.13 -18.53
C LEU A 41 11.93 14.64 -19.79
N PRO A 42 12.63 15.55 -20.51
CA PRO A 42 13.55 15.21 -21.59
C PRO A 42 14.73 14.35 -21.11
N ALA A 43 15.32 13.54 -22.00
CA ALA A 43 16.40 12.60 -21.66
C ALA A 43 17.62 13.26 -20.97
N ALA A 44 17.90 14.53 -21.26
CA ALA A 44 18.99 15.29 -20.64
C ALA A 44 18.80 15.55 -19.13
N LEU A 45 17.57 15.62 -18.65
CA LEU A 45 17.25 15.84 -17.23
C LEU A 45 17.01 14.55 -16.44
N LEU A 46 17.26 13.38 -17.04
CA LEU A 46 17.14 12.09 -16.34
C LEU A 46 18.24 11.89 -15.29
N LEU A 47 19.44 12.42 -15.52
CA LEU A 47 20.57 12.37 -14.57
C LEU A 47 20.29 13.05 -13.23
N PRO A 48 19.84 14.33 -13.17
CA PRO A 48 19.49 14.96 -11.90
C PRO A 48 18.30 14.29 -11.21
N LEU A 49 17.33 13.78 -11.97
CA LEU A 49 16.20 13.00 -11.41
C LEU A 49 16.67 11.68 -10.80
N ALA A 50 17.63 10.99 -11.43
CA ALA A 50 18.26 9.80 -10.87
C ALA A 50 19.04 10.10 -9.58
N GLY A 51 19.70 11.27 -9.49
CA GLY A 51 20.35 11.73 -8.26
C GLY A 51 19.36 11.94 -7.10
N LEU A 52 18.24 12.62 -7.36
CA LEU A 52 17.16 12.82 -6.38
C LEU A 52 16.52 11.50 -5.93
N ASN A 53 16.23 10.59 -6.87
CA ASN A 53 15.74 9.26 -6.55
C ASN A 53 16.78 8.43 -5.79
N GLY A 54 18.07 8.59 -6.08
CA GLY A 54 19.16 7.97 -5.33
C GLY A 54 19.18 8.39 -3.86
N LEU A 55 18.99 9.69 -3.58
CA LEU A 55 18.85 10.19 -2.20
C LEU A 55 17.65 9.58 -1.47
N LEU A 56 16.51 9.41 -2.17
CA LEU A 56 15.34 8.74 -1.61
C LEU A 56 15.62 7.27 -1.29
N VAL A 57 16.32 6.55 -2.19
CA VAL A 57 16.72 5.16 -1.95
C VAL A 57 17.63 5.06 -0.74
N ILE A 58 18.63 5.94 -0.61
CA ILE A 58 19.54 5.98 0.55
C ILE A 58 18.74 6.20 1.85
N HIS A 59 17.80 7.16 1.85
CA HIS A 59 16.94 7.41 3.01
C HIS A 59 16.05 6.19 3.34
N GLY A 60 15.50 5.52 2.33
CA GLY A 60 14.72 4.30 2.50
C GLY A 60 15.55 3.12 3.04
N LEU A 61 16.79 2.99 2.59
CA LEU A 61 17.73 1.96 3.05
C LEU A 61 18.15 2.20 4.50
N LEU A 62 18.36 3.46 4.89
CA LEU A 62 18.63 3.86 6.28
C LEU A 62 17.49 3.45 7.23
N ARG A 63 16.26 3.46 6.73
CA ARG A 63 15.07 2.97 7.45
C ARG A 63 14.85 1.47 7.36
N ARG A 64 15.89 0.69 7.01
CA ARG A 64 15.85 -0.78 6.86
C ARG A 64 14.87 -1.29 5.79
N GLY A 65 14.55 -0.47 4.80
CA GLY A 65 13.73 -0.88 3.66
C GLY A 65 14.44 -1.90 2.77
N SER A 66 13.74 -2.97 2.37
CA SER A 66 14.27 -3.94 1.40
C SER A 66 14.07 -3.45 -0.03
N ILE A 67 15.17 -3.10 -0.70
CA ILE A 67 15.20 -2.70 -2.13
C ILE A 67 15.01 -3.87 -3.09
N TRP A 68 15.07 -5.10 -2.58
CA TRP A 68 15.08 -6.30 -3.41
C TRP A 68 13.82 -6.43 -4.27
N GLY A 69 12.67 -5.99 -3.75
CA GLY A 69 11.41 -5.97 -4.49
C GLY A 69 11.47 -5.07 -5.72
N VAL A 70 11.97 -3.84 -5.58
CA VAL A 70 12.10 -2.88 -6.69
C VAL A 70 13.11 -3.37 -7.71
N LEU A 71 14.25 -3.91 -7.25
CA LEU A 71 15.26 -4.46 -8.14
C LEU A 71 14.71 -5.63 -8.95
N LYS A 72 13.97 -6.55 -8.31
CA LYS A 72 13.34 -7.68 -9.00
C LYS A 72 12.30 -7.21 -10.01
N LEU A 73 11.45 -6.25 -9.65
CA LEU A 73 10.49 -5.66 -10.59
C LEU A 73 11.19 -4.98 -11.77
N GLY A 74 12.26 -4.22 -11.50
CA GLY A 74 13.07 -3.57 -12.52
C GLY A 74 13.71 -4.56 -13.48
N LEU A 75 14.27 -5.66 -12.98
CA LEU A 75 14.87 -6.72 -13.80
C LEU A 75 13.83 -7.46 -14.66
N VAL A 76 12.67 -7.78 -14.09
CA VAL A 76 11.57 -8.42 -14.84
C VAL A 76 11.05 -7.47 -15.92
N GLN A 77 10.82 -6.21 -15.59
CA GLN A 77 10.37 -5.20 -16.54
C GLN A 77 11.39 -4.95 -17.65
N LEU A 78 12.68 -4.90 -17.31
CA LEU A 78 13.77 -4.75 -18.26
C LEU A 78 13.80 -5.93 -19.22
N SER A 79 13.73 -7.16 -18.71
CA SER A 79 13.71 -8.38 -19.52
C SER A 79 12.54 -8.37 -20.51
N ILE A 80 11.31 -8.11 -20.03
CA ILE A 80 10.12 -8.07 -20.87
C ILE A 80 10.24 -6.98 -21.94
N THR A 81 10.61 -5.76 -21.55
CA THR A 81 10.66 -4.61 -22.47
C THR A 81 11.76 -4.77 -23.52
N LEU A 82 12.94 -5.27 -23.14
CA LEU A 82 14.06 -5.48 -24.04
C LEU A 82 13.76 -6.61 -25.04
N SER A 83 13.16 -7.71 -24.58
CA SER A 83 12.71 -8.80 -25.47
C SER A 83 11.65 -8.32 -26.46
N LEU A 84 10.69 -7.51 -26.01
CA LEU A 84 9.63 -6.99 -26.86
C LEU A 84 10.16 -6.01 -27.91
N TYR A 85 11.10 -5.13 -27.52
CA TYR A 85 11.76 -4.20 -28.45
C TYR A 85 12.65 -4.92 -29.47
N LEU A 86 13.37 -5.96 -29.05
CA LEU A 86 14.22 -6.75 -29.94
C LEU A 86 13.39 -7.45 -31.03
N ILE A 87 12.22 -7.99 -30.66
CA ILE A 87 11.32 -8.69 -31.59
C ILE A 87 10.64 -7.71 -32.56
N LEU A 88 10.25 -6.52 -32.10
CA LEU A 88 9.46 -5.58 -32.91
C LEU A 88 10.29 -4.63 -33.77
N TYR A 89 11.43 -4.14 -33.27
CA TYR A 89 12.17 -3.03 -33.89
C TYR A 89 13.65 -3.34 -34.18
N GLY A 90 14.17 -4.48 -33.70
CA GLY A 90 15.57 -4.87 -33.90
C GLY A 90 16.57 -4.14 -32.99
N VAL A 91 17.87 -4.33 -33.26
CA VAL A 91 18.97 -3.92 -32.35
C VAL A 91 19.21 -2.40 -32.33
N GLU A 92 18.84 -1.68 -33.39
CA GLU A 92 19.10 -0.23 -33.48
C GLU A 92 18.31 0.61 -32.46
N TYR A 93 17.15 0.12 -32.01
CA TYR A 93 16.28 0.81 -31.05
C TYR A 93 16.46 0.33 -29.61
N LEU A 94 17.46 -0.53 -29.35
CA LEU A 94 17.71 -1.06 -28.00
C LEU A 94 18.06 0.05 -26.99
N ALA A 95 18.78 1.08 -27.44
CA ALA A 95 19.12 2.23 -26.60
C ALA A 95 17.87 3.02 -26.16
N GLN A 96 16.88 3.14 -27.04
CA GLN A 96 15.60 3.78 -26.71
C GLN A 96 14.78 2.92 -25.73
N GLY A 97 14.77 1.60 -25.93
CA GLY A 97 14.16 0.65 -24.99
C GLY A 97 14.78 0.74 -23.59
N ALA A 98 16.10 0.86 -23.49
CA ALA A 98 16.79 1.03 -22.20
C ALA A 98 16.38 2.33 -21.48
N VAL A 99 16.20 3.44 -22.22
CA VAL A 99 15.73 4.72 -21.66
C VAL A 99 14.29 4.59 -21.13
N VAL A 100 13.40 3.89 -21.85
CA VAL A 100 12.02 3.65 -21.40
C VAL A 100 12.00 2.84 -20.10
N VAL A 101 12.80 1.77 -20.01
CA VAL A 101 12.91 0.98 -18.79
C VAL A 101 13.46 1.81 -17.63
N ALA A 102 14.49 2.62 -17.88
CA ALA A 102 15.06 3.52 -16.87
C ALA A 102 14.01 4.50 -16.33
N ARG A 103 13.14 5.05 -17.20
CA ARG A 103 12.02 5.91 -16.77
C ARG A 103 11.02 5.18 -15.89
N ILE A 104 10.64 3.95 -16.24
CA ILE A 104 9.71 3.14 -15.45
C ILE A 104 10.29 2.85 -14.06
N ILE A 105 11.58 2.50 -13.99
CA ILE A 105 12.27 2.27 -12.72
C ILE A 105 12.30 3.56 -11.89
N LEU A 106 12.69 4.69 -12.49
CA LEU A 106 12.73 5.99 -11.83
C LEU A 106 11.35 6.45 -11.33
N ALA A 107 10.27 6.12 -12.05
CA ALA A 107 8.90 6.42 -11.64
C ALA A 107 8.43 5.54 -10.47
N THR A 108 8.98 4.33 -10.33
CA THR A 108 8.59 3.33 -9.31
C THR A 108 9.29 3.56 -7.96
N ILE A 109 10.50 4.13 -7.97
CA ILE A 109 11.31 4.39 -6.75
C ILE A 109 10.57 5.23 -5.69
N PRO A 110 9.94 6.37 -6.03
CA PRO A 110 9.20 7.17 -5.05
C PRO A 110 8.05 6.39 -4.41
N GLY A 111 7.32 5.59 -5.19
CA GLY A 111 6.23 4.76 -4.69
C GLY A 111 6.70 3.72 -3.67
N TRP A 112 7.82 3.05 -3.95
CA TRP A 112 8.44 2.13 -2.99
C TRP A 112 8.89 2.84 -1.70
N TRP A 113 9.51 4.01 -1.83
CA TRP A 113 9.96 4.80 -0.67
C TRP A 113 8.78 5.21 0.22
N LEU A 114 7.64 5.58 -0.37
CA LEU A 114 6.42 5.90 0.37
C LEU A 114 5.90 4.70 1.18
N CYS A 115 5.87 3.52 0.58
CA CYS A 115 5.40 2.29 1.26
C CYS A 115 6.25 1.90 2.48
N ILE A 116 7.52 2.33 2.54
CA ILE A 116 8.41 2.07 3.69
C ILE A 116 8.28 3.16 4.75
N THR A 117 8.05 4.40 4.33
CA THR A 117 8.08 5.56 5.22
C THR A 117 6.73 5.87 5.86
N ALA A 118 5.62 5.51 5.22
CA ALA A 118 4.27 5.78 5.70
C ALA A 118 3.46 4.49 5.85
N ALA A 119 2.80 4.35 7.00
CA ALA A 119 1.88 3.24 7.25
C ALA A 119 0.63 3.36 6.34
N PRO A 120 0.07 2.24 5.85
CA PRO A 120 -1.12 2.24 4.99
C PRO A 120 -2.32 3.01 5.58
N GLU A 121 -2.47 2.97 6.90
CA GLU A 121 -3.54 3.65 7.63
C GLU A 121 -3.40 5.18 7.54
N ARG A 122 -2.16 5.70 7.57
CA ARG A 122 -1.87 7.14 7.43
C ARG A 122 -2.10 7.62 6.00
N ILE A 123 -1.76 6.79 5.02
CA ILE A 123 -2.08 7.09 3.61
C ILE A 123 -3.60 7.13 3.43
N GLY A 124 -4.32 6.17 4.02
CA GLY A 124 -5.79 6.16 4.05
C GLY A 124 -6.39 7.38 4.75
N GLU A 125 -5.80 7.83 5.85
CA GLU A 125 -6.22 9.03 6.60
C GLU A 125 -6.08 10.30 5.74
N VAL A 126 -4.92 10.51 5.11
CA VAL A 126 -4.71 11.65 4.20
C VAL A 126 -5.66 11.60 3.00
N LEU A 127 -5.84 10.41 2.41
CA LEU A 127 -6.76 10.22 1.29
C LEU A 127 -8.21 10.51 1.72
N SER A 128 -8.61 10.07 2.91
CA SER A 128 -9.96 10.31 3.44
C SER A 128 -10.29 11.79 3.67
N ALA A 129 -9.28 12.65 3.84
CA ALA A 129 -9.47 14.09 3.92
C ALA A 129 -9.96 14.71 2.58
N PHE A 130 -9.68 14.06 1.45
CA PHE A 130 -10.15 14.50 0.13
C PHE A 130 -11.46 13.81 -0.29
N LEU A 131 -11.81 12.69 0.34
CA LEU A 131 -12.96 11.88 -0.05
C LEU A 131 -14.23 12.23 0.75
N PRO A 132 -15.43 12.08 0.15
CA PRO A 132 -16.67 12.20 0.91
C PRO A 132 -16.73 11.21 2.08
N THR A 133 -17.37 11.61 3.18
CA THR A 133 -17.43 10.87 4.46
C THR A 133 -17.83 9.39 4.30
N LYS A 134 -18.71 9.09 3.34
CA LYS A 134 -19.14 7.72 3.03
C LYS A 134 -17.98 6.84 2.54
N TRP A 135 -17.13 7.38 1.66
CA TRP A 135 -15.99 6.65 1.11
C TRP A 135 -14.84 6.55 2.11
N ALA A 136 -14.62 7.60 2.91
CA ALA A 136 -13.68 7.56 4.03
C ALA A 136 -13.98 6.40 4.99
N PHE A 137 -15.26 6.20 5.33
CA PHE A 137 -15.69 5.07 6.16
C PHE A 137 -15.40 3.72 5.50
N VAL A 138 -15.69 3.55 4.21
CA VAL A 138 -15.42 2.29 3.49
C VAL A 138 -13.93 1.97 3.45
N VAL A 139 -13.07 2.96 3.18
CA VAL A 139 -11.61 2.79 3.18
C VAL A 139 -11.10 2.39 4.56
N ALA A 140 -11.50 3.13 5.61
CA ALA A 140 -11.12 2.83 6.98
C ALA A 140 -11.58 1.42 7.41
N ALA A 141 -12.83 1.06 7.08
CA ALA A 141 -13.38 -0.26 7.35
C ALA A 141 -12.57 -1.36 6.66
N SER A 142 -12.27 -1.19 5.37
CA SER A 142 -11.52 -2.18 4.59
C SER A 142 -10.10 -2.38 5.11
N LEU A 143 -9.39 -1.29 5.43
CA LEU A 143 -8.04 -1.36 5.99
C LEU A 143 -8.02 -2.06 7.36
N SER A 144 -9.01 -1.77 8.22
CA SER A 144 -9.12 -2.40 9.53
C SER A 144 -9.47 -3.89 9.48
N LEU A 145 -10.19 -4.32 8.43
CA LEU A 145 -10.64 -5.69 8.25
C LEU A 145 -9.56 -6.60 7.68
N LEU A 146 -8.69 -6.03 6.84
CA LEU A 146 -7.67 -6.73 6.08
C LEU A 146 -6.75 -7.62 6.94
N PRO A 147 -6.18 -7.16 8.08
CA PRO A 147 -5.31 -8.02 8.89
C PRO A 147 -6.08 -9.21 9.49
N TYR A 148 -7.27 -8.97 10.04
CA TYR A 148 -8.12 -10.02 10.61
C TYR A 148 -8.47 -11.09 9.55
N MET A 149 -8.86 -10.64 8.36
CA MET A 149 -9.21 -11.57 7.27
C MET A 149 -8.00 -12.32 6.73
N ALA A 150 -6.81 -11.71 6.74
CA ALA A 150 -5.59 -12.40 6.33
C ALA A 150 -5.29 -13.60 7.25
N ASP A 151 -5.54 -13.47 8.56
CA ASP A 151 -5.36 -14.57 9.50
C ASP A 151 -6.46 -15.63 9.38
N GLU A 152 -7.72 -15.22 9.20
CA GLU A 152 -8.83 -16.14 8.92
C GLU A 152 -8.59 -16.97 7.64
N ILE A 153 -8.08 -16.34 6.58
CA ILE A 153 -7.72 -17.04 5.33
C ILE A 153 -6.64 -18.10 5.61
N ARG A 154 -5.63 -17.78 6.42
CA ARG A 154 -4.56 -18.72 6.78
C ARG A 154 -5.10 -19.90 7.57
N GLU A 155 -6.00 -19.66 8.52
CA GLU A 155 -6.61 -20.69 9.34
C GLU A 155 -7.50 -21.63 8.50
N ILE A 156 -8.40 -21.07 7.69
CA ILE A 156 -9.24 -21.84 6.77
C ILE A 156 -8.35 -22.68 5.85
N TYR A 157 -7.33 -22.07 5.25
CA TYR A 157 -6.39 -22.77 4.38
C TYR A 157 -5.72 -23.95 5.10
N GLN A 158 -5.24 -23.76 6.32
CA GLN A 158 -4.61 -24.82 7.12
C GLN A 158 -5.58 -25.97 7.43
N ILE A 159 -6.81 -25.66 7.83
CA ILE A 159 -7.84 -26.67 8.12
C ILE A 159 -8.17 -27.48 6.86
N GLN A 160 -8.30 -26.83 5.70
CA GLN A 160 -8.57 -27.55 4.45
C GLN A 160 -7.39 -28.42 4.01
N CYS A 161 -6.16 -27.98 4.24
CA CYS A 161 -4.97 -28.81 4.01
C CYS A 161 -4.98 -30.06 4.91
N LEU A 162 -5.34 -29.91 6.20
CA LEU A 162 -5.47 -31.05 7.13
C LEU A 162 -6.58 -32.03 6.74
N ARG A 163 -7.64 -31.53 6.09
CA ARG A 163 -8.72 -32.36 5.53
C ARG A 163 -8.33 -33.08 4.23
N GLY A 164 -7.11 -32.88 3.72
CA GLY A 164 -6.60 -33.53 2.53
C GLY A 164 -6.91 -32.81 1.22
N ALA A 165 -7.37 -31.55 1.26
CA ALA A 165 -7.57 -30.77 0.04
C ALA A 165 -6.23 -30.50 -0.68
N ARG A 166 -6.19 -30.60 -2.01
CA ARG A 166 -4.95 -30.48 -2.80
C ARG A 166 -4.61 -29.02 -3.08
N ILE A 167 -4.54 -28.21 -2.04
CA ILE A 167 -4.34 -26.75 -2.11
C ILE A 167 -2.90 -26.38 -1.73
N THR A 168 -2.00 -27.36 -1.59
CA THR A 168 -0.58 -27.07 -1.34
C THR A 168 0.03 -26.26 -2.50
N PRO A 169 1.03 -25.40 -2.25
CA PRO A 169 1.64 -24.56 -3.29
C PRO A 169 2.22 -25.37 -4.46
N LYS A 170 2.58 -26.64 -4.22
CA LYS A 170 3.02 -27.57 -5.28
C LYS A 170 1.84 -28.07 -6.13
N ALA A 171 0.69 -28.33 -5.53
CA ALA A 171 -0.51 -28.83 -6.20
C ALA A 171 -1.24 -27.74 -7.01
N LEU A 172 -1.16 -26.48 -6.57
CA LEU A 172 -1.75 -25.32 -7.26
C LEU A 172 -1.14 -25.01 -8.63
N ARG A 173 -0.04 -25.66 -9.02
CA ARG A 173 0.49 -25.56 -10.40
C ARG A 173 -0.45 -26.20 -11.42
N ASN A 174 -1.31 -27.12 -11.00
CA ASN A 174 -2.30 -27.75 -11.86
C ASN A 174 -3.61 -26.95 -11.83
N PRO A 175 -4.08 -26.42 -12.98
CA PRO A 175 -5.30 -25.60 -13.03
C PRO A 175 -6.56 -26.37 -12.62
N LYS A 176 -6.54 -27.70 -12.71
CA LYS A 176 -7.63 -28.57 -12.25
C LYS A 176 -7.88 -28.49 -10.74
N ASN A 177 -6.87 -28.17 -9.94
CA ASN A 177 -7.01 -28.05 -8.48
C ASN A 177 -7.46 -26.64 -8.03
N TRP A 178 -7.66 -25.71 -8.97
CA TRP A 178 -8.09 -24.34 -8.62
C TRP A 178 -9.55 -24.29 -8.19
N SER A 179 -10.40 -25.18 -8.72
CA SER A 179 -11.79 -25.29 -8.25
C SER A 179 -11.84 -25.69 -6.77
N GLU A 180 -10.95 -26.58 -6.31
CA GLU A 180 -10.84 -26.93 -4.89
C GLU A 180 -10.45 -25.72 -4.05
N LEU A 181 -9.51 -24.88 -4.50
CA LEU A 181 -9.18 -23.63 -3.79
C LEU A 181 -10.39 -22.70 -3.67
N VAL A 182 -11.15 -22.56 -4.76
CA VAL A 182 -12.33 -21.68 -4.78
C VAL A 182 -13.38 -22.18 -3.80
N TYR A 183 -13.77 -23.45 -3.89
CA TYR A 183 -14.83 -24.01 -3.03
C TYR A 183 -14.41 -24.16 -1.56
N CYS A 184 -13.17 -24.55 -1.29
CA CYS A 184 -12.72 -24.86 0.07
C CYS A 184 -12.20 -23.63 0.82
N VAL A 185 -11.69 -22.60 0.14
CA VAL A 185 -11.10 -21.42 0.80
C VAL A 185 -11.82 -20.15 0.40
N LEU A 186 -11.97 -19.85 -0.89
CA LEU A 186 -12.52 -18.56 -1.34
C LEU A 186 -13.99 -18.38 -0.95
N PHE A 187 -14.82 -19.41 -1.14
CA PHE A 187 -16.24 -19.37 -0.77
C PHE A 187 -16.45 -19.18 0.75
N PRO A 188 -15.80 -19.95 1.63
CA PRO A 188 -15.87 -19.72 3.08
C PRO A 188 -15.42 -18.33 3.50
N VAL A 189 -14.32 -17.83 2.92
CA VAL A 189 -13.81 -16.48 3.19
C VAL A 189 -14.83 -15.41 2.75
N LEU A 190 -15.46 -15.57 1.59
CA LEU A 190 -16.50 -14.66 1.12
C LEU A 190 -17.71 -14.64 2.05
N ILE A 191 -18.17 -15.81 2.51
CA ILE A 191 -19.28 -15.90 3.47
C ILE A 191 -18.91 -15.21 4.79
N GLN A 192 -17.69 -15.40 5.28
CA GLN A 192 -17.20 -14.77 6.50
C GLN A 192 -17.12 -13.24 6.35
N LEU A 193 -16.63 -12.75 5.22
CA LEU A 193 -16.61 -11.32 4.88
C LEU A 193 -18.03 -10.71 4.87
N LEU A 194 -19.00 -11.41 4.30
CA LEU A 194 -20.40 -10.96 4.29
C LEU A 194 -21.00 -10.91 5.70
N LYS A 195 -20.74 -11.91 6.54
CA LYS A 195 -21.18 -11.92 7.94
C LYS A 195 -20.55 -10.77 8.73
N LEU A 196 -19.25 -10.58 8.57
CA LEU A 196 -18.47 -9.60 9.30
C LEU A 196 -18.83 -8.16 8.89
N SER A 197 -19.02 -7.91 7.59
CA SER A 197 -19.49 -6.62 7.09
C SER A 197 -20.89 -6.28 7.62
N ARG A 198 -21.80 -7.27 7.68
CA ARG A 198 -23.13 -7.10 8.29
C ARG A 198 -23.02 -6.75 9.78
N GLN A 199 -22.18 -7.45 10.54
CA GLN A 199 -21.96 -7.17 11.96
C GLN A 199 -21.38 -5.76 12.17
N MET A 200 -20.41 -5.37 11.35
CA MET A 200 -19.81 -4.05 11.38
C MET A 200 -20.84 -2.94 11.05
N ALA A 201 -21.70 -3.18 10.06
CA ALA A 201 -22.76 -2.25 9.71
C ALA A 201 -23.78 -2.06 10.85
N VAL A 202 -24.23 -3.15 11.48
CA VAL A 202 -25.13 -3.11 12.63
C VAL A 202 -24.49 -2.39 13.83
N ALA A 203 -23.21 -2.65 14.10
CA ALA A 203 -22.46 -1.99 15.16
C ALA A 203 -22.22 -0.48 14.88
N ALA A 204 -22.05 -0.10 13.62
CA ALA A 204 -21.95 1.31 13.23
C ALA A 204 -23.31 2.01 13.38
N GLN A 205 -24.40 1.35 12.97
CA GLN A 205 -25.74 1.88 13.10
C GLN A 205 -26.16 2.08 14.57
N SER A 206 -25.82 1.14 15.46
CA SER A 206 -26.11 1.27 16.90
C SER A 206 -25.34 2.42 17.57
N ARG A 207 -24.18 2.79 17.00
CA ARG A 207 -23.40 3.97 17.40
C ARG A 207 -23.86 5.27 16.72
N HIS A 208 -25.01 5.25 16.05
CA HIS A 208 -25.58 6.39 15.35
C HIS A 208 -24.66 6.99 14.28
N PHE A 209 -23.85 6.13 13.62
CA PHE A 209 -22.98 6.56 12.54
C PHE A 209 -23.80 7.11 11.37
N GLY A 210 -23.51 8.34 10.94
CA GLY A 210 -24.20 9.02 9.84
C GLY A 210 -25.27 10.05 10.24
N LEU A 211 -25.52 10.26 11.53
CA LEU A 211 -26.41 11.36 11.98
C LEU A 211 -25.77 12.75 11.82
N ALA A 212 -24.45 12.87 11.99
CA ALA A 212 -23.73 14.12 11.86
C ALA A 212 -23.13 14.28 10.45
N GLN A 213 -23.37 15.42 9.80
CA GLN A 213 -22.77 15.75 8.50
C GLN A 213 -21.25 15.95 8.58
N GLN A 214 -20.74 16.33 9.75
CA GLN A 214 -19.30 16.45 10.03
C GLN A 214 -18.95 15.63 11.27
N PRO A 215 -18.55 14.36 11.11
CA PRO A 215 -18.07 13.56 12.22
C PRO A 215 -16.75 14.13 12.74
N THR A 216 -16.62 14.24 14.06
CA THR A 216 -15.35 14.57 14.71
C THR A 216 -14.39 13.39 14.59
N HIS A 217 -13.22 13.62 14.02
CA HIS A 217 -12.21 12.58 13.85
C HIS A 217 -11.50 12.30 15.17
N TRP A 218 -11.55 11.05 15.64
CA TRP A 218 -10.78 10.60 16.78
C TRP A 218 -9.50 9.92 16.29
N HIS A 219 -8.36 10.57 16.49
CA HIS A 219 -7.06 9.97 16.17
C HIS A 219 -6.70 8.97 17.27
N SER A 220 -6.46 7.71 16.89
CA SER A 220 -6.03 6.68 17.84
C SER A 220 -4.62 7.01 18.34
N PRO A 221 -4.40 7.20 19.65
CA PRO A 221 -3.06 7.30 20.20
C PRO A 221 -2.50 5.88 20.28
N ARG A 222 -1.75 5.42 19.27
CA ARG A 222 -1.07 4.12 19.38
C ARG A 222 0.41 4.17 19.03
N ASP A 223 1.15 3.88 20.11
CA ASP A 223 2.50 3.34 20.30
C ASP A 223 3.63 3.77 19.38
N LYS A 224 4.41 4.69 19.93
CA LYS A 224 5.88 4.66 19.88
C LYS A 224 6.37 3.33 20.47
N ASN A 225 6.53 2.30 19.66
CA ASN A 225 7.47 1.22 19.92
C ASN A 225 8.23 0.98 18.60
N ASP A 226 9.10 1.93 18.29
CA ASP A 226 10.35 1.63 17.56
C ASP A 226 11.27 0.85 18.50
#